data_AF-A0A0A9H7V0-F1
#
_entry.id   AF-A0A0A9H7V0-F1
#
_cell.length_a   1.000
_cell.length_b   1.000
_cell.length_c   1.000
_cell.angle_alpha   90.00
_cell.angle_beta   90.00
_cell.angle_gamma   90.00
#
_symmetry.space_group_name_H-M   'P 1'
#
loop_
_entity.id
_entity.type
_entity.pdbx_description
1 polymer ?
#
loop_
_entity_poly.entity_id
_entity_poly.type
_entity_poly.pdbx_seq_one_letter_code
_entity_poly.pdbx_strand_id
1 'polypeptide(L)'
;MGAKPSAREKTGDIEPAEKLLVMFRGAGYVTTEIYNSVLRTYAKAELMPLIIDERMEQDKVAMDEETRRLLRSTSKYPIGEVTTLMS
;
A
#
# COMPACT_ATOMS: atom_id res chain seq x y z
N MET A 1 16.60 -6.85 9.27
CA MET A 1 16.06 -8.13 8.75
C MET A 1 14.73 -7.80 8.11
N GLY A 2 14.66 -7.72 6.78
CA GLY A 2 13.43 -7.33 6.08
C GLY A 2 12.40 -8.46 6.13
N ALA A 3 11.12 -8.13 6.30
CA ALA A 3 10.04 -9.11 6.23
C ALA A 3 10.07 -9.84 4.88
N LYS A 4 9.76 -11.14 4.87
CA LYS A 4 9.63 -11.90 3.61
C LYS A 4 8.42 -11.35 2.84
N PRO A 5 8.56 -11.05 1.53
CA PRO A 5 7.46 -10.49 0.75
C PRO A 5 6.29 -11.47 0.66
N SER A 6 5.07 -10.93 0.83
CA SER A 6 3.83 -11.70 0.73
C SER A 6 3.62 -12.25 -0.69
N ALA A 7 2.71 -13.23 -0.86
CA ALA A 7 2.42 -13.79 -2.19
C ALA A 7 1.97 -12.72 -3.20
N ARG A 8 1.31 -11.65 -2.72
CA ARG A 8 0.79 -10.55 -3.55
C ARG A 8 1.88 -9.58 -3.97
N GLU A 9 2.82 -9.30 -3.08
CA GLU A 9 4.03 -8.53 -3.40
C GLU A 9 4.88 -9.20 -4.50
N LYS A 10 4.74 -10.53 -4.67
CA LYS A 10 5.44 -11.25 -5.74
C LYS A 10 4.73 -11.13 -7.09
N THR A 11 3.41 -11.05 -7.10
CA THR A 11 2.60 -10.98 -8.33
C THR A 11 2.29 -9.55 -8.79
N GLY A 12 2.33 -8.57 -7.89
CA GLY A 12 1.87 -7.20 -8.19
C GLY A 12 0.34 -7.10 -8.27
N ASP A 13 -0.38 -8.03 -7.64
CA ASP A 13 -1.85 -8.08 -7.69
C ASP A 13 -2.46 -7.06 -6.70
N ILE A 14 -2.81 -5.89 -7.22
CA ILE A 14 -3.23 -4.71 -6.44
C ILE A 14 -4.61 -4.91 -5.79
N GLU A 15 -5.59 -5.41 -6.55
CA GLU A 15 -6.97 -5.52 -6.08
C GLU A 15 -7.12 -6.30 -4.76
N PRO A 16 -6.56 -7.52 -4.61
CA PRO A 16 -6.65 -8.24 -3.36
C PRO A 16 -5.88 -7.51 -2.25
N ALA A 17 -4.73 -6.88 -2.55
CA ALA A 17 -3.95 -6.13 -1.56
C ALA A 17 -4.75 -4.95 -0.98
N GLU A 18 -5.43 -4.17 -1.83
CA GLU A 18 -6.34 -3.09 -1.42
C GLU A 18 -7.54 -3.61 -0.63
N LYS A 19 -8.18 -4.70 -1.09
CA LYS A 19 -9.29 -5.33 -0.34
C LYS A 19 -8.90 -5.70 1.09
N LEU A 20 -7.69 -6.23 1.27
CA LEU A 20 -7.20 -6.60 2.60
C LEU A 20 -6.90 -5.37 3.46
N LEU A 21 -6.33 -4.31 2.87
CA LEU A 21 -6.14 -3.04 3.56
C LEU A 21 -7.48 -2.47 4.05
N VAL A 22 -8.50 -2.42 3.19
CA VAL A 22 -9.86 -1.96 3.57
C VAL A 22 -10.41 -2.76 4.74
N MET A 23 -10.29 -4.09 4.74
CA MET A 23 -10.73 -4.93 5.85
C MET A 23 -10.00 -4.61 7.15
N PHE A 24 -8.67 -4.46 7.12
CA PHE A 24 -7.90 -4.11 8.32
C PHE A 24 -8.20 -2.70 8.84
N ARG A 25 -8.44 -1.74 7.94
CA ARG A 25 -8.86 -0.38 8.30
C ARG A 25 -10.21 -0.40 9.00
N GLY A 26 -11.19 -1.09 8.42
CA GLY A 26 -12.53 -1.23 9.01
C GLY A 26 -12.53 -1.89 10.38
N ALA A 27 -11.54 -2.76 10.66
CA ALA A 27 -11.38 -3.41 11.95
C ALA A 27 -10.44 -2.66 12.92
N GLY A 28 -9.80 -1.55 12.51
CA GLY A 28 -8.88 -0.77 13.33
C GLY A 28 -7.51 -1.42 13.58
N TYR A 29 -7.08 -2.37 12.73
CA TYR A 29 -5.84 -3.16 12.90
C TYR A 29 -4.72 -2.83 11.90
N VAL A 30 -4.71 -1.62 11.34
CA VAL A 30 -3.65 -1.22 10.40
C VAL A 30 -2.34 -0.86 11.08
N THR A 31 -1.25 -1.19 10.40
CA THR A 31 0.12 -0.90 10.84
C THR A 31 0.95 -0.42 9.66
N THR A 32 2.12 0.17 9.93
CA THR A 32 3.06 0.59 8.89
C THR A 32 3.46 -0.56 7.96
N GLU A 33 3.60 -1.79 8.45
CA GLU A 33 3.95 -2.95 7.61
C GLU A 33 2.81 -3.36 6.66
N ILE A 34 1.55 -3.23 7.08
CA ILE A 34 0.40 -3.48 6.20
C ILE A 34 0.40 -2.47 5.04
N TYR A 35 0.64 -1.20 5.34
CA TYR A 35 0.79 -0.16 4.33
C TYR A 35 1.99 -0.41 3.41
N ASN A 36 3.15 -0.78 3.97
CA ASN A 36 4.34 -1.10 3.18
C ASN A 36 4.11 -2.30 2.26
N SER A 37 3.36 -3.32 2.70
CA SER A 37 3.00 -4.47 1.87
C SER A 37 2.17 -4.06 0.64
N VAL A 38 1.21 -3.15 0.80
CA VAL A 38 0.44 -2.58 -0.32
C VAL A 38 1.34 -1.76 -1.23
N LEU A 39 2.17 -0.87 -0.68
CA LEU A 39 3.12 -0.05 -1.45
C LEU A 39 4.11 -0.91 -2.25
N ARG A 40 4.63 -2.01 -1.69
CA ARG A 40 5.47 -2.98 -2.40
C ARG A 40 4.72 -3.66 -3.54
N THR A 41 3.43 -3.92 -3.38
CA THR A 41 2.56 -4.49 -4.44
C THR A 41 2.41 -3.51 -5.60
N TYR A 42 2.16 -2.22 -5.33
CA TYR A 42 2.14 -1.17 -6.36
C TYR A 42 3.50 -0.99 -7.05
N ALA A 43 4.60 -0.97 -6.28
CA ALA A 43 5.94 -0.92 -6.84
C ALA A 43 6.24 -2.12 -7.75
N LYS A 44 5.75 -3.31 -7.40
CA LYS A 44 5.88 -4.51 -8.24
C LYS A 44 5.05 -4.43 -9.52
N ALA A 45 3.88 -3.82 -9.46
CA ALA A 45 2.98 -3.58 -10.59
C ALA A 45 3.42 -2.40 -11.47
N GLU A 46 4.48 -1.67 -11.08
CA GLU A 46 4.92 -0.44 -11.73
C GLU A 46 3.80 0.60 -11.85
N LEU A 47 3.04 0.76 -10.77
CA LEU A 47 1.96 1.73 -10.65
C LEU A 47 2.13 2.62 -9.42
N MET A 48 1.65 3.85 -9.52
CA MET A 48 1.59 4.79 -8.41
C MET A 48 0.30 4.54 -7.61
N PRO A 49 0.40 4.27 -6.29
CA PRO A 49 -0.76 4.24 -5.42
C PRO A 49 -1.29 5.66 -5.22
N LEU A 50 -2.62 5.80 -5.25
CA LEU A 50 -3.26 7.05 -4.87
C LEU A 50 -3.52 7.07 -3.37
N ILE A 51 -3.31 8.24 -2.78
CA ILE A 51 -3.74 8.65 -1.45
C ILE A 51 -3.27 7.82 -0.25
N ILE A 52 -2.19 7.04 -0.38
CA ILE A 52 -1.71 6.18 0.72
C ILE A 52 -1.22 7.02 1.90
N ASP A 53 -0.57 8.15 1.65
CA ASP A 53 -0.13 9.08 2.68
C ASP A 53 -1.31 9.67 3.46
N GLU A 54 -2.37 10.13 2.78
CA GLU A 54 -3.58 10.62 3.48
C GLU A 54 -4.28 9.51 4.26
N ARG A 55 -4.32 8.28 3.73
CA ARG A 55 -4.91 7.13 4.44
C ARG A 55 -4.11 6.76 5.70
N MET A 56 -2.78 6.78 5.62
CA MET A 56 -1.93 6.56 6.79
C MET A 56 -2.11 7.64 7.85
N GLU A 57 -2.25 8.90 7.43
CA GLU A 57 -2.53 10.02 8.34
C GLU A 57 -3.89 9.85 9.03
N GLN A 58 -4.96 9.56 8.27
CA GLN A 58 -6.30 9.29 8.81
C GLN A 58 -6.30 8.15 9.84
N ASP A 59 -5.53 7.10 9.55
CA ASP A 59 -5.41 5.93 10.41
C ASP A 59 -4.42 6.13 11.57
N LYS A 60 -3.79 7.31 11.68
CA LYS A 60 -2.77 7.65 12.68
C LYS A 60 -1.57 6.70 12.65
N VAL A 61 -1.21 6.21 11.47
CA VAL A 61 -0.06 5.34 11.23
C VAL A 61 1.12 6.17 10.76
N ALA A 62 2.24 6.09 11.48
CA ALA A 62 3.46 6.80 11.10
C ALA A 62 4.14 6.16 9.87
N MET A 63 4.62 7.00 8.97
CA MET A 63 5.45 6.58 7.84
C MET A 63 6.88 6.32 8.28
N ASP A 64 7.42 5.14 7.94
CA ASP A 64 8.82 4.82 8.16
C ASP A 64 9.68 5.17 6.94
N GLU A 65 10.97 4.84 7.01
CA GLU A 65 11.91 5.07 5.91
C GLU A 65 11.53 4.30 4.64
N GLU A 66 11.02 3.07 4.80
CA GLU A 66 10.58 2.24 3.67
C GLU A 66 9.34 2.82 3.01
N THR A 67 8.34 3.24 3.77
CA THR A 67 7.13 3.90 3.25
C THR A 67 7.53 5.09 2.36
N ARG A 68 8.42 5.96 2.87
CA ARG A 68 8.89 7.14 2.13
C ARG A 68 9.70 6.77 0.90
N ARG A 69 10.50 5.70 0.96
CA ARG A 69 11.27 5.19 -0.19
C ARG A 69 10.33 4.67 -1.27
N LEU A 70 9.32 3.89 -0.89
CA LEU A 70 8.36 3.30 -1.82
C LEU A 70 7.56 4.38 -2.54
N LEU A 71 6.98 5.35 -1.81
CA LEU A 71 6.24 6.46 -2.41
C LEU A 71 7.09 7.27 -3.40
N ARG A 72 8.35 7.56 -3.06
CA ARG A 72 9.28 8.23 -3.98
C ARG A 72 9.63 7.38 -5.21
N SER A 73 9.71 6.06 -5.06
CA SER A 73 10.00 5.17 -6.19
C SER A 73 8.81 5.04 -7.14
N THR A 74 7.60 4.99 -6.58
CA THR A 74 6.37 4.81 -7.36
C THR A 74 5.87 6.10 -8.00
N SER A 75 6.33 7.28 -7.55
CA SER A 75 5.87 8.57 -8.11
C SER A 75 6.23 8.80 -9.58
N LYS A 76 7.09 7.95 -10.16
CA LYS A 76 7.47 7.98 -11.58
C LYS A 76 6.58 7.10 -12.46
N TYR A 77 5.74 6.26 -11.85
CA TYR A 77 4.89 5.33 -12.56
C TYR A 77 3.54 5.95 -12.92
N PRO A 78 2.84 5.38 -13.92
CA PRO A 78 1.44 5.72 -14.15
C PRO A 78 0.61 5.48 -12.90
N ILE A 79 -0.43 6.30 -12.74
CA ILE A 79 -1.40 6.13 -11.65
C ILE A 79 -2.11 4.78 -11.82
N GLY A 80 -2.13 3.97 -10.76
CA GLY A 80 -2.95 2.75 -10.74
C GLY A 80 -4.43 3.10 -10.66
N GLU A 81 -5.26 2.37 -11.40
CA GLU A 81 -6.71 2.58 -11.34
C GLU A 81 -7.22 2.37 -9.92
N VAL A 82 -7.95 3.37 -9.41
CA VAL A 82 -8.65 3.27 -8.13
C VAL A 82 -9.79 2.29 -8.31
N THR A 83 -9.64 1.08 -7.78
CA THR A 83 -10.80 0.21 -7.60
C THR A 83 -11.77 0.96 -6.67
N THR A 84 -13.03 1.09 -7.10
CA THR A 84 -14.12 1.89 -6.49
C THR A 84 -14.52 1.44 -5.07
N LEU A 85 -13.65 0.71 -4.36
CA LEU A 85 -13.79 0.29 -2.97
C LEU A 85 -13.65 1.45 -1.96
N MET A 86 -13.72 2.70 -2.44
CA MET A 86 -13.72 3.94 -1.66
C MET A 86 -15.11 4.27 -1.08
N SER A 87 -15.94 3.27 -0.81
CA SER A 87 -17.23 3.44 -0.11
C SER A 87 -17.15 2.85 1.29
#